data_AF-A0A9P7ZFX5-F1
#
_entry.id   AF-A0A9P7ZFX5-F1
#
_cell.length_a   1.000
_cell.length_b   1.000
_cell.length_c   1.000
_cell.angle_alpha   90.00
_cell.angle_beta   90.00
_cell.angle_gamma   90.00
#
_symmetry.space_group_name_H-M   'P 1'
#
loop_
_entity.id
_entity.type
_entity.pdbx_description
1 polymer ?
#
loop_
_entity_poly.entity_id
_entity_poly.type
_entity_poly.pdbx_seq_one_letter_code
_entity_poly.pdbx_strand_id
1 'polypeptide(L)'
;MRQGYSTGGNAPGRSSTNPQSSEGDSSTEPWIAGHAQIMSHARAVAAYNRDFKPRQGGQIGISLNGDFFEPWDSEDPLDAEAAERRMQFHIGWFANPIFLKQDYPACMRQQLGSRLPEFTEADFALLREADSDFYGMNYYTSQYARHRTGEPSKDDYLGNVDELQSNKQGQSAGEASGLHWLLSCPKMFRKHLTRVYKLYGKPIYITENGCPCPGEDKMTREESVKDDYRCRYFADHLDAIARSTREDGAVVKGYFAWSLMDNLEWSDGYGPRFGVTFTDYETLERTPKNSALLLKDMVKTRRQAVH
;
A
#
# COMPACT_ATOMS: atom_id res chain seq x y z
N MET A 1 0.45 9.81 4.71
CA MET A 1 1.01 11.17 4.94
C MET A 1 0.66 12.13 3.82
N ARG A 2 0.99 11.77 2.57
CA ARG A 2 0.69 12.56 1.36
C ARG A 2 -0.70 13.21 1.40
N GLN A 3 -1.74 12.41 1.65
CA GLN A 3 -3.11 12.93 1.61
C GLN A 3 -3.48 13.89 2.75
N GLY A 4 -2.92 13.73 3.95
CA GLY A 4 -3.27 14.57 5.10
C GLY A 4 -2.52 15.89 5.19
N TYR A 5 -1.27 15.92 4.72
CA TYR A 5 -0.31 17.01 4.97
C TYR A 5 0.44 17.50 3.72
N SER A 6 0.14 16.97 2.53
CA SER A 6 0.72 17.44 1.27
C SER A 6 -0.35 17.82 0.26
N THR A 7 -1.21 16.88 -0.17
CA THR A 7 -2.32 17.22 -1.08
C THR A 7 -3.54 17.76 -0.34
N GLY A 8 -3.63 17.56 0.98
CA GLY A 8 -4.78 17.98 1.80
C GLY A 8 -6.10 17.26 1.46
N GLY A 9 -6.06 16.15 0.74
CA GLY A 9 -7.26 15.39 0.34
C GLY A 9 -7.91 14.56 1.46
N ASN A 10 -7.16 14.26 2.53
CA ASN A 10 -7.66 13.56 3.72
C ASN A 10 -7.48 14.44 4.97
N ALA A 11 -8.19 14.11 6.04
CA ALA A 11 -8.01 14.76 7.33
C ALA A 11 -6.52 14.73 7.79
N PRO A 12 -5.98 15.82 8.36
CA PRO A 12 -6.66 17.07 8.73
C PRO A 12 -6.79 18.09 7.58
N GLY A 13 -6.43 17.76 6.35
CA GLY A 13 -6.62 18.63 5.18
C GLY A 13 -5.63 19.79 5.07
N ARG A 14 -4.38 19.60 5.54
CA ARG A 14 -3.34 20.65 5.50
C ARG A 14 -2.51 20.53 4.23
N SER A 15 -2.26 21.67 3.58
CA SER A 15 -1.54 21.76 2.31
C SER A 15 -1.19 23.20 1.97
N SER A 16 -0.09 23.42 1.26
CA SER A 16 0.23 24.69 0.58
C SER A 16 -0.05 24.65 -0.94
N THR A 17 -0.56 23.53 -1.45
CA THR A 17 -0.83 23.28 -2.88
C THR A 17 -2.31 23.05 -3.17
N ASN A 18 -3.13 22.83 -2.13
CA ASN A 18 -4.57 22.69 -2.25
C ASN A 18 -5.26 24.03 -1.95
N PRO A 19 -6.07 24.58 -2.88
CA PRO A 19 -6.74 25.86 -2.67
C PRO A 19 -7.81 25.84 -1.57
N GLN A 20 -8.26 24.67 -1.13
CA GLN A 20 -9.23 24.51 -0.04
C GLN A 20 -8.56 24.49 1.35
N SER A 21 -7.25 24.27 1.42
CA SER A 21 -6.52 24.27 2.68
C SER A 21 -6.24 25.70 3.13
N SER A 22 -6.67 26.04 4.35
CA SER A 22 -6.41 27.37 4.94
C SER A 22 -5.00 27.50 5.53
N GLU A 23 -4.35 26.38 5.82
CA GLU A 23 -3.04 26.29 6.45
C GLU A 23 -2.28 25.04 5.99
N GLY A 24 -0.96 25.07 6.11
CA GLY A 24 -0.08 23.94 5.85
C GLY A 24 1.15 24.31 5.03
N ASP A 25 2.15 23.44 5.06
CA ASP A 25 3.32 23.52 4.18
C ASP A 25 3.63 22.13 3.61
N SER A 26 3.22 21.91 2.36
CA SER A 26 3.42 20.65 1.63
C SER A 26 4.90 20.29 1.43
N SER A 27 5.83 21.24 1.62
CA SER A 27 7.25 21.00 1.49
C SER A 27 7.92 20.42 2.75
N THR A 28 7.25 20.50 3.92
CA THR A 28 7.83 20.12 5.23
C THR A 28 6.92 19.21 6.07
N GLU A 29 5.62 19.53 6.18
CA GLU A 29 4.67 18.80 7.03
C GLU A 29 4.52 17.29 6.75
N PRO A 30 4.51 16.79 5.49
CA PRO A 30 4.38 15.35 5.28
C PRO A 30 5.57 14.58 5.85
N TRP A 31 6.77 15.18 5.83
CA TRP A 31 8.01 14.57 6.33
C TRP A 31 8.03 14.53 7.86
N ILE A 32 7.56 15.60 8.50
CA ILE A 32 7.37 15.66 9.95
C ILE A 32 6.33 14.61 10.39
N ALA A 33 5.19 14.54 9.70
CA ALA A 33 4.14 13.57 10.02
C ALA A 33 4.60 12.12 9.86
N GLY A 34 5.38 11.82 8.81
CA GLY A 34 5.97 10.50 8.62
C GLY A 34 7.00 10.13 9.68
N HIS A 35 7.92 11.05 10.01
CA HIS A 35 8.88 10.85 11.09
C HIS A 35 8.19 10.59 12.44
N ALA A 36 7.17 11.40 12.77
CA ALA A 36 6.38 11.23 13.98
C ALA A 36 5.72 9.84 14.06
N GLN A 37 5.20 9.32 12.95
CA GLN A 37 4.59 7.98 12.92
C GLN A 37 5.61 6.85 13.02
N ILE A 38 6.78 7.00 12.40
CA ILE A 38 7.88 6.03 12.58
C ILE A 38 8.28 5.96 14.05
N MET A 39 8.47 7.10 14.72
CA MET A 39 8.84 7.12 16.13
C MET A 39 7.71 6.67 17.05
N SER A 40 6.45 6.97 16.71
CA SER A 40 5.29 6.46 17.44
C SER A 40 5.20 4.93 17.35
N HIS A 41 5.40 4.38 16.16
CA HIS A 41 5.50 2.93 15.93
C HIS A 41 6.62 2.32 16.76
N ALA A 42 7.83 2.91 16.73
CA ALA A 42 8.96 2.43 17.50
C ALA A 42 8.68 2.38 19.00
N ARG A 43 8.06 3.43 19.57
CA ARG A 43 7.66 3.45 21.00
C ARG A 43 6.65 2.36 21.33
N ALA A 44 5.62 2.19 20.49
CA ALA A 44 4.59 1.18 20.70
C ALA A 44 5.15 -0.25 20.63
N VAL A 45 6.00 -0.52 19.65
CA VAL A 45 6.64 -1.83 19.48
C VAL A 45 7.63 -2.12 20.62
N ALA A 46 8.47 -1.15 21.02
CA ALA A 46 9.38 -1.33 22.14
C ALA A 46 8.63 -1.64 23.45
N ALA A 47 7.52 -0.92 23.72
CA ALA A 47 6.65 -1.22 24.85
C ALA A 47 6.03 -2.62 24.73
N TYR A 48 5.53 -2.99 23.55
CA TYR A 48 4.97 -4.32 23.30
C TYR A 48 6.00 -5.43 23.53
N ASN A 49 7.21 -5.30 22.96
CA ASN A 49 8.28 -6.27 23.09
C ASN A 49 8.70 -6.47 24.56
N ARG A 50 8.80 -5.38 25.33
CA ARG A 50 9.22 -5.41 26.74
C ARG A 50 8.14 -5.95 27.67
N ASP A 51 6.92 -5.39 27.57
CA ASP A 51 5.92 -5.53 28.63
C ASP A 51 4.82 -6.55 28.29
N PHE A 52 4.58 -6.83 27.01
CA PHE A 52 3.38 -7.58 26.59
C PHE A 52 3.73 -8.90 25.90
N LYS A 53 4.68 -8.90 24.97
CA LYS A 53 5.05 -10.08 24.17
C LYS A 53 5.43 -11.30 25.02
N PRO A 54 6.25 -11.20 26.08
CA PRO A 54 6.59 -12.37 26.91
C PRO A 54 5.40 -12.99 27.65
N ARG A 55 4.34 -12.21 27.92
CA ARG A 55 3.16 -12.66 28.68
C ARG A 55 2.01 -13.10 27.78
N GLN A 56 1.82 -12.41 26.66
CA GLN A 56 0.68 -12.60 25.77
C GLN A 56 0.99 -13.51 24.57
N GLY A 57 2.27 -13.65 24.19
CA GLY A 57 2.67 -14.48 23.05
C GLY A 57 2.17 -14.00 21.68
N GLY A 58 1.73 -12.75 21.56
CA GLY A 58 1.26 -12.18 20.30
C GLY A 58 2.39 -11.59 19.43
N GLN A 59 1.99 -11.00 18.30
CA GLN A 59 2.89 -10.40 17.30
C GLN A 59 2.44 -8.98 16.97
N ILE A 60 3.39 -8.10 16.68
CA ILE A 60 3.13 -6.71 16.29
C ILE A 60 3.89 -6.33 15.02
N GLY A 61 3.23 -5.58 14.14
CA GLY A 61 3.81 -5.10 12.88
C GLY A 61 3.16 -3.78 12.48
N ILE A 62 3.45 -3.32 11.26
CA ILE A 62 2.86 -2.13 10.66
C ILE A 62 2.34 -2.44 9.27
N SER A 63 1.18 -1.88 8.91
CA SER A 63 0.64 -1.95 7.55
C SER A 63 1.14 -0.77 6.73
N LEU A 64 1.88 -1.07 5.67
CA LEU A 64 2.35 -0.09 4.70
C LEU A 64 1.61 -0.31 3.38
N ASN A 65 1.03 0.76 2.85
CA ASN A 65 0.55 0.77 1.48
C ASN A 65 1.68 1.13 0.51
N GLY A 66 1.49 0.81 -0.75
CA GLY A 66 2.38 1.24 -1.82
C GLY A 66 2.22 0.40 -3.07
N ASP A 67 2.14 1.07 -4.21
CA ASP A 67 2.08 0.40 -5.50
C ASP A 67 3.47 -0.15 -5.87
N PHE A 68 3.47 -1.18 -6.70
CA PHE A 68 4.69 -1.58 -7.40
C PHE A 68 4.87 -0.75 -8.66
N PHE A 69 6.12 -0.38 -8.95
CA PHE A 69 6.46 0.40 -10.13
C PHE A 69 7.38 -0.40 -11.04
N GLU A 70 7.02 -0.47 -12.32
CA GLU A 70 7.92 -0.84 -13.41
C GLU A 70 8.45 0.43 -14.10
N PRO A 71 9.59 0.38 -14.80
CA PRO A 71 10.01 1.48 -15.66
C PRO A 71 8.99 1.74 -16.78
N TRP A 72 8.71 3.01 -17.08
CA TRP A 72 7.82 3.39 -18.19
C TRP A 72 8.39 2.99 -19.56
N ASP A 73 9.70 3.19 -19.76
CA ASP A 73 10.48 2.59 -20.84
C ASP A 73 11.45 1.55 -20.26
N SER A 74 11.24 0.26 -20.55
CA SER A 74 12.09 -0.82 -20.00
C SER A 74 13.54 -0.75 -20.44
N GLU A 75 13.83 -0.04 -21.53
CA GLU A 75 15.18 0.12 -22.07
C GLU A 75 15.88 1.40 -21.56
N ASP A 76 15.17 2.26 -20.83
CA ASP A 76 15.75 3.48 -20.25
C ASP A 76 16.21 3.21 -18.80
N PRO A 77 17.53 3.24 -18.51
CA PRO A 77 18.02 3.02 -17.15
C PRO A 77 17.55 4.11 -16.17
N LEU A 78 17.21 5.31 -16.64
CA LEU A 78 16.69 6.37 -15.78
C LEU A 78 15.26 6.06 -15.30
N ASP A 79 14.45 5.41 -16.13
CA ASP A 79 13.11 4.95 -15.74
C ASP A 79 13.19 3.78 -14.76
N ALA A 80 14.19 2.90 -14.92
CA ALA A 80 14.45 1.84 -13.94
C ALA A 80 14.85 2.41 -12.57
N GLU A 81 15.71 3.43 -12.55
CA GLU A 81 16.05 4.15 -11.32
C GLU A 81 14.83 4.90 -10.75
N ALA A 82 14.01 5.52 -11.60
CA ALA A 82 12.79 6.20 -11.20
C ALA A 82 11.80 5.26 -10.51
N ALA A 83 11.59 4.06 -11.04
CA ALA A 83 10.73 3.04 -10.43
C ALA A 83 11.21 2.65 -9.03
N GLU A 84 12.52 2.40 -8.87
CA GLU A 84 13.11 2.07 -7.57
C GLU A 84 13.04 3.25 -6.59
N ARG A 85 13.40 4.46 -7.04
CA ARG A 85 13.32 5.69 -6.24
C ARG A 85 11.89 5.93 -5.76
N ARG A 86 10.89 5.75 -6.62
CA ARG A 86 9.48 5.92 -6.25
C ARG A 86 9.03 4.96 -5.18
N MET A 87 9.42 3.68 -5.28
CA MET A 87 9.15 2.67 -4.25
C MET A 87 9.91 2.95 -2.95
N GLN A 88 11.10 3.53 -3.01
CA GLN A 88 11.83 4.00 -1.82
C GLN A 88 11.12 5.18 -1.14
N PHE A 89 10.64 6.17 -1.91
CA PHE A 89 9.86 7.30 -1.39
C PHE A 89 8.52 6.88 -0.77
N HIS A 90 7.91 5.78 -1.25
CA HIS A 90 6.67 5.26 -0.66
C HIS A 90 6.92 4.36 0.55
N ILE A 91 7.65 3.26 0.32
CA ILE A 91 7.78 2.16 1.28
C ILE A 91 9.08 2.31 2.08
N GLY A 92 10.20 2.54 1.39
CA GLY A 92 11.52 2.69 2.02
C GLY A 92 11.54 3.79 3.09
N TRP A 93 10.76 4.86 2.88
CA TRP A 93 10.54 5.94 3.85
C TRP A 93 10.22 5.42 5.26
N PHE A 94 9.33 4.44 5.37
CA PHE A 94 8.95 3.83 6.65
C PHE A 94 9.74 2.55 6.94
N ALA A 95 9.94 1.72 5.92
CA ALA A 95 10.45 0.37 6.05
C ALA A 95 11.94 0.33 6.43
N ASN A 96 12.76 1.27 5.93
CA ASN A 96 14.19 1.31 6.29
C ASN A 96 14.41 1.49 7.81
N PRO A 97 13.88 2.55 8.45
CA PRO A 97 14.08 2.73 9.89
C PRO A 97 13.39 1.62 10.70
N ILE A 98 12.20 1.19 10.30
CA ILE A 98 11.42 0.22 11.06
C ILE A 98 12.02 -1.20 11.01
N PHE A 99 12.39 -1.69 9.82
CA PHE A 99 12.81 -3.09 9.65
C PHE A 99 14.31 -3.26 9.57
N LEU A 100 15.03 -2.32 8.96
CA LEU A 100 16.50 -2.41 8.78
C LEU A 100 17.28 -1.67 9.86
N LYS A 101 16.62 -0.83 10.67
CA LYS A 101 17.25 0.03 11.68
C LYS A 101 18.27 1.00 11.06
N GLN A 102 18.01 1.37 9.81
CA GLN A 102 18.83 2.28 9.01
C GLN A 102 18.11 3.60 8.82
N ASP A 103 18.86 4.62 8.41
CA ASP A 103 18.28 5.91 8.05
C ASP A 103 17.32 5.77 6.83
N TYR A 104 16.60 6.85 6.54
CA TYR A 104 15.81 6.97 5.32
C TYR A 104 16.61 6.61 4.06
N PRO A 105 15.95 6.16 2.98
CA PRO A 105 16.62 5.92 1.71
C PRO A 105 17.47 7.12 1.27
N ALA A 106 18.66 6.86 0.74
CA ALA A 106 19.60 7.90 0.34
C ALA A 106 19.00 8.88 -0.68
N CYS A 107 18.17 8.39 -1.61
CA CYS A 107 17.48 9.24 -2.59
C CYS A 107 16.55 10.28 -1.92
N MET A 108 15.92 9.92 -0.80
CA MET A 108 15.06 10.85 -0.05
C MET A 108 15.90 11.92 0.64
N ARG A 109 17.00 11.54 1.30
CA ARG A 109 17.94 12.48 1.91
C ARG A 109 18.49 13.46 0.88
N GLN A 110 18.88 12.95 -0.29
CA GLN A 110 19.43 13.76 -1.38
C GLN A 110 18.42 14.79 -1.90
N GLN A 111 17.16 14.41 -2.11
CA GLN A 111 16.13 15.32 -2.63
C GLN A 111 15.58 16.29 -1.56
N LEU A 112 15.40 15.82 -0.32
CA LEU A 112 14.67 16.57 0.70
C LEU A 112 15.60 17.42 1.59
N GLY A 113 16.85 17.02 1.77
CA GLY A 113 17.81 17.70 2.62
C GLY A 113 17.25 17.94 4.02
N SER A 114 17.36 19.18 4.50
CA SER A 114 16.90 19.59 5.84
C SER A 114 15.37 19.55 6.04
N ARG A 115 14.58 19.35 4.97
CA ARG A 115 13.12 19.20 5.09
C ARG A 115 12.73 17.81 5.59
N LEU A 116 13.61 16.82 5.45
CA LEU A 116 13.43 15.49 6.03
C LEU A 116 14.09 15.46 7.41
N PRO A 117 13.32 15.30 8.51
CA PRO A 117 13.88 15.30 9.85
C PRO A 117 15.01 14.28 10.02
N GLU A 118 15.97 14.55 10.89
CA GLU A 118 17.07 13.62 11.18
C GLU A 118 16.71 12.71 12.35
N PHE A 119 17.12 11.44 12.30
CA PHE A 119 17.07 10.58 13.47
C PHE A 119 18.28 10.88 14.35
N THR A 120 18.03 11.13 15.62
CA THR A 120 19.08 11.23 16.62
C THR A 120 19.57 9.84 17.03
N GLU A 121 20.70 9.76 17.75
CA GLU A 121 21.15 8.48 18.30
C GLU A 121 20.14 7.88 19.29
N ALA A 122 19.40 8.72 20.02
CA ALA A 122 18.33 8.27 20.90
C ALA A 122 17.17 7.65 20.11
N ASP A 123 16.85 8.19 18.92
CA ASP A 123 15.84 7.61 18.04
C ASP A 123 16.29 6.24 17.51
N PHE A 124 17.55 6.13 17.07
CA PHE A 124 18.11 4.84 16.64
C PHE A 124 18.20 3.82 17.78
N ALA A 125 18.52 4.25 19.00
CA ALA A 125 18.49 3.37 20.17
C ALA A 125 17.10 2.75 20.37
N LEU A 126 16.05 3.59 20.32
CA LEU A 126 14.67 3.11 20.40
C LEU A 126 14.28 2.22 19.22
N LEU A 127 14.67 2.58 17.99
CA LEU A 127 14.38 1.77 16.80
C LEU A 127 15.01 0.38 16.91
N ARG A 128 16.24 0.26 17.45
CA ARG A 128 16.93 -1.02 17.68
C ARG A 128 16.26 -1.87 18.76
N GLU A 129 15.68 -1.25 19.78
CA GLU A 129 14.87 -1.95 20.80
C GLU A 129 13.51 -2.44 20.26
N ALA A 130 12.97 -1.77 19.24
CA ALA A 130 11.65 -2.02 18.68
C ALA A 130 11.64 -3.08 17.56
N ASP A 131 11.61 -4.37 17.88
CA ASP A 131 11.51 -5.44 16.88
C ASP A 131 10.06 -5.71 16.43
N SER A 132 9.78 -5.37 15.17
CA SER A 132 8.50 -5.65 14.50
C SER A 132 8.51 -7.06 13.90
N ASP A 133 7.47 -7.84 14.18
CA ASP A 133 7.36 -9.26 13.83
C ASP A 133 7.10 -9.52 12.34
N PHE A 134 6.35 -8.63 11.69
CA PHE A 134 5.91 -8.83 10.31
C PHE A 134 5.78 -7.50 9.55
N TYR A 135 5.80 -7.62 8.22
CA TYR A 135 5.42 -6.55 7.29
C TYR A 135 3.94 -6.71 6.92
N GLY A 136 3.10 -5.75 7.28
CA GLY A 136 1.73 -5.66 6.79
C GLY A 136 1.72 -4.96 5.43
N MET A 137 1.13 -5.59 4.42
CA MET A 137 1.07 -5.06 3.05
C MET A 137 -0.37 -4.73 2.67
N ASN A 138 -0.62 -3.44 2.44
CA ASN A 138 -1.84 -2.98 1.78
C ASN A 138 -1.51 -2.77 0.29
N TYR A 139 -1.97 -3.68 -0.57
CA TYR A 139 -1.68 -3.65 -2.00
C TYR A 139 -2.97 -3.68 -2.81
N TYR A 140 -3.05 -2.82 -3.83
CA TYR A 140 -4.24 -2.69 -4.69
C TYR A 140 -3.90 -2.68 -6.18
N THR A 141 -2.83 -1.98 -6.57
CA THR A 141 -2.52 -1.70 -7.98
C THR A 141 -1.02 -1.61 -8.20
N SER A 142 -0.62 -1.48 -9.46
CA SER A 142 0.74 -1.15 -9.88
C SER A 142 0.72 -0.12 -10.99
N GLN A 143 1.83 0.58 -11.18
CA GLN A 143 1.97 1.66 -12.15
C GLN A 143 3.34 1.59 -12.85
N TYR A 144 3.54 2.45 -13.83
CA TYR A 144 4.83 2.74 -14.43
C TYR A 144 5.39 4.04 -13.87
N ALA A 145 6.70 4.09 -13.65
CA ALA A 145 7.42 5.31 -13.28
C ALA A 145 8.27 5.78 -14.46
N ARG A 146 8.12 7.06 -14.81
CA ARG A 146 9.01 7.73 -15.78
C ARG A 146 9.89 8.74 -15.06
N HIS A 147 11.16 8.78 -15.43
CA HIS A 147 12.10 9.77 -14.94
C HIS A 147 11.68 11.20 -15.33
N ARG A 148 11.80 12.13 -14.38
CA ARG A 148 11.64 13.56 -14.66
C ARG A 148 13.01 14.23 -14.69
N THR A 149 13.28 14.91 -15.79
CA THR A 149 14.47 15.76 -15.94
C THR A 149 14.25 17.09 -15.22
N GLY A 150 15.28 17.58 -14.53
CA GLY A 150 15.26 18.87 -13.83
C GLY A 150 15.06 18.74 -12.32
N GLU A 151 15.24 19.86 -11.63
CA GLU A 151 15.13 19.92 -10.17
C GLU A 151 13.69 19.68 -9.71
N PRO A 152 13.45 18.78 -8.74
CA PRO A 152 12.12 18.58 -8.18
C PRO A 152 11.64 19.86 -7.49
N SER A 153 10.32 20.12 -7.57
CA SER A 153 9.72 21.21 -6.81
C SER A 153 9.83 20.93 -5.31
N LYS A 154 9.78 21.97 -4.46
CA LYS A 154 9.92 21.80 -3.00
C LYS A 154 8.81 20.94 -2.40
N ASP A 155 7.63 20.97 -3.00
CA ASP A 155 6.45 20.20 -2.67
C ASP A 155 6.40 18.81 -3.35
N ASP A 156 7.42 18.42 -4.13
CA ASP A 156 7.50 17.07 -4.70
C ASP A 156 7.69 16.02 -3.59
N TYR A 157 6.71 15.12 -3.50
CA TYR A 157 6.70 14.01 -2.55
C TYR A 157 6.77 12.63 -3.23
N LEU A 158 6.79 12.58 -4.56
CA LEU A 158 6.83 11.33 -5.33
C LEU A 158 8.26 10.84 -5.54
N GLY A 159 9.26 11.72 -5.41
CA GLY A 159 10.65 11.39 -5.68
C GLY A 159 11.05 11.72 -7.12
N ASN A 160 10.58 12.84 -7.65
CA ASN A 160 10.90 13.34 -8.99
C ASN A 160 10.62 12.30 -10.10
N VAL A 161 9.38 11.81 -10.15
CA VAL A 161 8.90 10.87 -11.19
C VAL A 161 7.52 11.27 -11.68
N ASP A 162 7.16 10.83 -12.89
CA ASP A 162 5.77 10.76 -13.32
C ASP A 162 5.22 9.36 -13.04
N GLU A 163 4.02 9.28 -12.46
CA GLU A 163 3.27 8.03 -12.30
C GLU A 163 2.32 7.85 -13.50
N LEU A 164 2.38 6.71 -14.17
CA LEU A 164 1.66 6.45 -15.42
C LEU A 164 0.98 5.08 -15.38
N GLN A 165 -0.22 4.98 -15.94
CA GLN A 165 -0.96 3.71 -16.02
C GLN A 165 -0.62 2.87 -17.26
N SER A 166 0.07 3.45 -18.24
CA SER A 166 0.54 2.76 -19.45
C SER A 166 2.02 3.03 -19.71
N ASN A 167 2.72 2.04 -20.24
CA ASN A 167 4.14 2.16 -20.62
C ASN A 167 4.33 2.94 -21.93
N LYS A 168 5.57 3.09 -22.38
CA LYS A 168 5.94 3.78 -23.63
C LYS A 168 5.25 3.20 -24.88
N GLN A 169 4.95 1.90 -24.88
CA GLN A 169 4.26 1.21 -25.97
C GLN A 169 2.72 1.31 -25.86
N GLY A 170 2.19 2.03 -24.87
CA GLY A 170 0.76 2.20 -24.65
C GLY A 170 0.09 0.99 -23.98
N GLN A 171 0.86 0.05 -23.44
CA GLN A 171 0.30 -1.11 -22.73
C GLN A 171 -0.05 -0.71 -21.30
N SER A 172 -1.32 -0.93 -20.92
CA SER A 172 -1.80 -0.71 -19.55
C SER A 172 -1.04 -1.59 -18.55
N ALA A 173 -0.83 -1.10 -17.33
CA ALA A 173 -0.26 -1.87 -16.23
C ALA A 173 -1.20 -3.02 -15.79
N GLY A 174 -2.52 -2.86 -15.97
CA GLY A 174 -3.50 -3.87 -15.58
C GLY A 174 -4.90 -3.63 -16.14
N GLU A 175 -5.83 -4.51 -15.78
CA GLU A 175 -7.25 -4.40 -16.12
C GLU A 175 -7.92 -3.35 -15.22
N ALA A 176 -8.65 -2.39 -15.79
CA ALA A 176 -9.32 -1.34 -15.02
C ALA A 176 -10.44 -1.89 -14.12
N SER A 177 -10.59 -1.32 -12.93
CA SER A 177 -11.63 -1.65 -11.96
C SER A 177 -12.74 -0.60 -11.92
N GLY A 178 -13.55 -0.58 -10.86
CA GLY A 178 -14.55 0.46 -10.59
C GLY A 178 -13.99 1.82 -10.22
N LEU A 179 -12.69 1.93 -9.93
CA LEU A 179 -12.02 3.18 -9.60
C LEU A 179 -10.88 3.46 -10.57
N HIS A 180 -10.77 4.72 -11.01
CA HIS A 180 -9.81 5.14 -12.03
C HIS A 180 -8.35 4.85 -11.66
N TRP A 181 -8.00 4.89 -10.37
CA TRP A 181 -6.64 4.67 -9.90
C TRP A 181 -6.28 3.19 -9.73
N LEU A 182 -7.27 2.29 -9.65
CA LEU A 182 -7.06 0.88 -9.32
C LEU A 182 -7.12 0.01 -10.57
N LEU A 183 -5.97 -0.59 -10.90
CA LEU A 183 -5.81 -1.58 -11.97
C LEU A 183 -5.46 -2.95 -11.34
N SER A 184 -6.04 -4.02 -11.88
CA SER A 184 -5.70 -5.39 -11.50
C SER A 184 -4.35 -5.81 -12.13
N CYS A 185 -3.30 -5.84 -11.30
CA CYS A 185 -1.91 -6.07 -11.73
C CYS A 185 -1.25 -7.30 -11.04
N PRO A 186 -1.80 -8.52 -11.15
CA PRO A 186 -1.33 -9.68 -10.37
C PRO A 186 0.13 -10.09 -10.66
N LYS A 187 0.62 -9.88 -11.89
CA LYS A 187 2.02 -10.18 -12.25
C LYS A 187 3.00 -9.25 -11.51
N MET A 188 2.69 -7.95 -11.47
CA MET A 188 3.49 -6.96 -10.75
C MET A 188 3.35 -7.14 -9.23
N PHE A 189 2.18 -7.58 -8.73
CA PHE A 189 2.00 -7.94 -7.32
C PHE A 189 2.95 -9.05 -6.86
N ARG A 190 3.14 -10.10 -7.68
CA ARG A 190 4.16 -11.14 -7.39
C ARG A 190 5.55 -10.54 -7.26
N LYS A 191 5.96 -9.67 -8.21
CA LYS A 191 7.27 -8.99 -8.16
C LYS A 191 7.39 -8.13 -6.88
N HIS A 192 6.30 -7.47 -6.49
CA HIS A 192 6.23 -6.64 -5.31
C HIS A 192 6.50 -7.42 -4.03
N LEU A 193 5.78 -8.53 -3.82
CA LEU A 193 5.96 -9.46 -2.71
C LEU A 193 7.42 -9.91 -2.59
N THR A 194 7.97 -10.37 -3.71
CA THR A 194 9.35 -10.86 -3.79
C THR A 194 10.37 -9.75 -3.48
N ARG A 195 10.17 -8.54 -4.00
CA ARG A 195 11.02 -7.38 -3.71
C ARG A 195 10.98 -7.02 -2.22
N VAL A 196 9.79 -6.86 -1.65
CA VAL A 196 9.60 -6.47 -0.24
C VAL A 196 10.22 -7.52 0.69
N TYR A 197 9.98 -8.80 0.43
CA TYR A 197 10.55 -9.87 1.25
C TYR A 197 12.09 -9.90 1.18
N LYS A 198 12.67 -9.77 -0.03
CA LYS A 198 14.14 -9.75 -0.20
C LYS A 198 14.81 -8.53 0.46
N LEU A 199 14.15 -7.37 0.44
CA LEU A 199 14.72 -6.15 1.02
C LEU A 199 14.66 -6.15 2.54
N TYR A 200 13.54 -6.57 3.13
CA TYR A 200 13.29 -6.36 4.56
C TYR A 200 13.31 -7.65 5.40
N GLY A 201 13.29 -8.83 4.77
CA GLY A 201 13.47 -10.13 5.45
C GLY A 201 12.38 -10.49 6.47
N LYS A 202 11.25 -9.77 6.47
CA LYS A 202 10.14 -10.02 7.40
C LYS A 202 9.04 -10.86 6.74
N PRO A 203 8.38 -11.78 7.47
CA PRO A 203 7.16 -12.41 7.00
C PRO A 203 6.11 -11.36 6.63
N ILE A 204 5.37 -11.61 5.56
CA ILE A 204 4.37 -10.69 5.03
C ILE A 204 2.97 -11.18 5.41
N TYR A 205 2.13 -10.26 5.87
CA TYR A 205 0.68 -10.43 5.89
C TYR A 205 0.09 -9.44 4.88
N ILE A 206 -0.72 -9.91 3.94
CA ILE A 206 -1.51 -9.01 3.10
C ILE A 206 -2.65 -8.48 3.95
N THR A 207 -2.48 -7.29 4.51
CA THR A 207 -3.41 -6.68 5.47
C THR A 207 -4.57 -6.00 4.78
N GLU A 208 -4.41 -5.60 3.51
CA GLU A 208 -5.50 -5.21 2.63
C GLU A 208 -5.20 -5.58 1.17
N ASN A 209 -6.22 -6.09 0.48
CA ASN A 209 -6.25 -6.26 -0.97
C ASN A 209 -7.71 -6.43 -1.42
N GLY A 210 -8.12 -5.78 -2.50
CA GLY A 210 -9.48 -5.89 -3.05
C GLY A 210 -9.77 -4.82 -4.09
N CYS A 211 -11.03 -4.72 -4.54
CA CYS A 211 -11.41 -3.77 -5.58
C CYS A 211 -12.91 -3.47 -5.57
N PRO A 212 -13.36 -2.29 -6.06
CA PRO A 212 -14.69 -2.09 -6.59
C PRO A 212 -14.78 -2.65 -8.02
N CYS A 213 -15.95 -3.16 -8.42
CA CYS A 213 -16.17 -3.63 -9.78
C CYS A 213 -16.47 -2.45 -10.73
N PRO A 214 -16.16 -2.57 -12.04
CA PRO A 214 -16.52 -1.56 -13.04
C PRO A 214 -18.01 -1.19 -12.98
N GLY A 215 -18.30 0.10 -12.74
CA GLY A 215 -19.66 0.64 -12.69
C GLY A 215 -20.49 0.28 -11.45
N GLU A 216 -19.89 -0.34 -10.43
CA GLU A 216 -20.59 -0.81 -9.23
C GLU A 216 -21.19 0.34 -8.38
N ASP A 217 -20.68 1.56 -8.54
CA ASP A 217 -21.21 2.78 -7.91
C ASP A 217 -22.67 3.07 -8.30
N LYS A 218 -23.13 2.52 -9.43
CA LYS A 218 -24.49 2.71 -9.98
C LYS A 218 -25.33 1.43 -9.98
N MET A 219 -24.77 0.31 -9.52
CA MET A 219 -25.45 -0.97 -9.52
C MET A 219 -26.48 -1.07 -8.40
N THR A 220 -27.60 -1.73 -8.70
CA THR A 220 -28.56 -2.22 -7.70
C THR A 220 -27.93 -3.32 -6.84
N ARG A 221 -28.60 -3.69 -5.74
CA ARG A 221 -28.20 -4.83 -4.90
C ARG A 221 -28.07 -6.12 -5.73
N GLU A 222 -29.07 -6.41 -6.58
CA GLU A 222 -29.15 -7.63 -7.38
C GLU A 222 -28.03 -7.72 -8.44
N GLU A 223 -27.54 -6.58 -8.91
CA GLU A 223 -26.40 -6.47 -9.83
C GLU A 223 -25.07 -6.56 -9.08
N SER A 224 -24.89 -5.79 -7.99
CA SER A 224 -23.64 -5.76 -7.23
C SER A 224 -23.30 -7.08 -6.54
N VAL A 225 -24.31 -7.89 -6.19
CA VAL A 225 -24.09 -9.27 -5.66
C VAL A 225 -23.37 -10.18 -6.67
N LYS A 226 -23.48 -9.90 -7.98
CA LYS A 226 -22.82 -10.67 -9.05
C LYS A 226 -21.47 -10.06 -9.42
N ASP A 227 -20.53 -10.08 -8.48
CA ASP A 227 -19.24 -9.41 -8.57
C ASP A 227 -18.11 -10.26 -9.16
N ASP A 228 -18.31 -10.76 -10.39
CA ASP A 228 -17.37 -11.66 -11.08
C ASP A 228 -15.98 -11.03 -11.27
N TYR A 229 -15.91 -9.71 -11.46
CA TYR A 229 -14.63 -8.98 -11.54
C TYR A 229 -13.85 -9.11 -10.23
N ARG A 230 -14.49 -8.88 -9.08
CA ARG A 230 -13.85 -9.02 -7.75
C ARG A 230 -13.45 -10.45 -7.47
N CYS A 231 -14.26 -11.42 -7.88
CA CYS A 231 -13.94 -12.83 -7.82
C CYS A 231 -12.64 -13.17 -8.57
N ARG A 232 -12.51 -12.69 -9.82
CA ARG A 232 -11.29 -12.86 -10.62
C ARG A 232 -10.10 -12.12 -10.02
N TYR A 233 -10.29 -10.89 -9.56
CA TYR A 233 -9.27 -10.10 -8.89
C TYR A 233 -8.66 -10.88 -7.71
N PHE A 234 -9.49 -11.42 -6.82
CA PHE A 234 -9.00 -12.25 -5.70
C PHE A 234 -8.31 -13.52 -6.17
N ALA A 235 -8.83 -14.19 -7.19
CA ALA A 235 -8.20 -15.38 -7.76
C ALA A 235 -6.78 -15.11 -8.25
N ASP A 236 -6.62 -14.09 -9.07
CA ASP A 236 -5.34 -13.76 -9.68
C ASP A 236 -4.31 -13.28 -8.65
N HIS A 237 -4.73 -12.53 -7.62
CA HIS A 237 -3.83 -12.06 -6.56
C HIS A 237 -3.46 -13.18 -5.59
N LEU A 238 -4.36 -14.12 -5.31
CA LEU A 238 -4.03 -15.33 -4.54
C LEU A 238 -3.08 -16.27 -5.32
N ASP A 239 -3.22 -16.34 -6.65
CA ASP A 239 -2.24 -17.02 -7.51
C ASP A 239 -0.86 -16.34 -7.47
N ALA A 240 -0.82 -15.01 -7.52
CA ALA A 240 0.42 -14.26 -7.37
C ALA A 240 1.12 -14.54 -6.03
N ILE A 241 0.36 -14.60 -4.92
CA ILE A 241 0.88 -14.96 -3.59
C ILE A 241 1.42 -16.39 -3.58
N ALA A 242 0.65 -17.35 -4.12
CA ALA A 242 1.06 -18.75 -4.16
C ALA A 242 2.36 -18.94 -4.94
N ARG A 243 2.47 -18.26 -6.09
CA ARG A 243 3.68 -18.30 -6.93
C ARG A 243 4.86 -17.58 -6.27
N SER A 244 4.67 -16.41 -5.67
CA SER A 244 5.75 -15.74 -4.91
C SER A 244 6.27 -16.62 -3.77
N THR A 245 5.38 -17.33 -3.08
CA THR A 245 5.77 -18.23 -1.99
C THR A 245 6.50 -19.48 -2.48
N ARG A 246 5.97 -20.15 -3.51
CA ARG A 246 6.49 -21.45 -3.99
C ARG A 246 7.70 -21.30 -4.90
N GLU A 247 7.73 -20.27 -5.73
CA GLU A 247 8.74 -20.10 -6.79
C GLU A 247 9.80 -19.06 -6.41
N ASP A 248 9.44 -17.99 -5.68
CA ASP A 248 10.37 -16.89 -5.37
C ASP A 248 10.89 -16.87 -3.92
N GLY A 249 10.32 -17.71 -3.05
CA GLY A 249 10.74 -17.88 -1.66
C GLY A 249 10.22 -16.83 -0.67
N ALA A 250 9.22 -16.01 -1.05
CA ALA A 250 8.62 -15.05 -0.12
C ALA A 250 7.80 -15.75 0.97
N VAL A 251 7.91 -15.30 2.22
CA VAL A 251 7.13 -15.87 3.33
C VAL A 251 5.86 -15.05 3.54
N VAL A 252 4.75 -15.49 2.93
CA VAL A 252 3.43 -14.87 3.11
C VAL A 252 2.58 -15.73 4.06
N LYS A 253 2.13 -15.13 5.18
CA LYS A 253 1.49 -15.87 6.29
C LYS A 253 -0.01 -15.62 6.42
N GLY A 254 -0.57 -14.64 5.72
CA GLY A 254 -1.99 -14.35 5.78
C GLY A 254 -2.45 -13.37 4.71
N TYR A 255 -3.76 -13.37 4.50
CA TYR A 255 -4.45 -12.54 3.52
C TYR A 255 -5.77 -12.04 4.08
N PHE A 256 -5.97 -10.73 4.02
CA PHE A 256 -7.16 -10.03 4.48
C PHE A 256 -7.74 -9.24 3.30
N ALA A 257 -8.94 -9.61 2.86
CA ALA A 257 -9.63 -8.94 1.78
C ALA A 257 -10.18 -7.59 2.27
N TRP A 258 -9.84 -6.50 1.57
CA TRP A 258 -10.53 -5.23 1.72
C TRP A 258 -11.74 -5.21 0.78
N SER A 259 -12.98 -5.24 1.27
CA SER A 259 -13.38 -5.19 2.68
C SER A 259 -14.47 -6.19 3.00
N LEU A 260 -14.75 -6.35 4.29
CA LEU A 260 -15.82 -7.21 4.77
C LEU A 260 -17.19 -6.79 4.20
N MET A 261 -17.45 -5.49 4.12
CA MET A 261 -18.70 -4.91 3.61
C MET A 261 -18.45 -3.55 2.97
N ASP A 262 -19.34 -3.11 2.08
CA ASP A 262 -19.28 -1.75 1.52
C ASP A 262 -19.31 -0.74 2.68
N ASN A 263 -18.42 0.25 2.62
CA ASN A 263 -18.18 1.20 3.69
C ASN A 263 -17.82 2.58 3.12
N LEU A 264 -17.58 3.56 4.00
CA LEU A 264 -17.17 4.91 3.60
C LEU A 264 -15.74 4.88 3.08
N GLU A 265 -15.56 5.10 1.77
CA GLU A 265 -14.25 5.21 1.14
C GLU A 265 -13.66 6.61 1.33
N TRP A 266 -13.47 6.98 2.61
CA TRP A 266 -12.88 8.25 3.01
C TRP A 266 -13.52 9.47 2.30
N SER A 267 -12.72 10.26 1.60
CA SER A 267 -13.13 11.46 0.88
C SER A 267 -13.92 11.15 -0.41
N ASP A 268 -13.90 9.91 -0.90
CA ASP A 268 -14.66 9.47 -2.08
C ASP A 268 -16.11 9.06 -1.74
N GLY A 269 -16.45 9.07 -0.45
CA GLY A 269 -17.81 8.79 0.02
C GLY A 269 -18.21 7.32 -0.09
N TYR A 270 -19.52 7.06 -0.23
CA TYR A 270 -20.08 5.70 -0.30
C TYR A 270 -20.24 5.16 -1.72
N GLY A 271 -19.81 5.92 -2.73
CA GLY A 271 -19.89 5.51 -4.14
C GLY A 271 -19.05 4.26 -4.42
N PRO A 272 -17.76 4.25 -4.05
CA PRO A 272 -16.92 3.06 -4.19
C PRO A 272 -17.36 1.94 -3.26
N ARG A 273 -17.61 0.75 -3.82
CA ARG A 273 -18.07 -0.43 -3.10
C ARG A 273 -16.98 -1.49 -3.07
N PHE A 274 -16.14 -1.52 -2.04
CA PHE A 274 -15.07 -2.51 -1.89
C PHE A 274 -15.51 -3.82 -1.23
N GLY A 275 -16.72 -3.87 -0.65
CA GLY A 275 -17.15 -4.97 0.18
C GLY A 275 -17.34 -6.25 -0.60
N VAL A 276 -17.00 -7.38 0.02
CA VAL A 276 -17.52 -8.70 -0.36
C VAL A 276 -18.98 -8.87 0.08
N THR A 277 -19.50 -7.93 0.86
CA THR A 277 -20.90 -7.84 1.29
C THR A 277 -21.45 -6.49 0.85
N PHE A 278 -22.56 -6.50 0.11
CA PHE A 278 -23.29 -5.28 -0.24
C PHE A 278 -23.89 -4.65 1.02
N THR A 279 -23.76 -3.33 1.14
CA THR A 279 -24.43 -2.53 2.18
C THR A 279 -25.49 -1.66 1.53
N ASP A 280 -26.74 -1.86 1.94
CA ASP A 280 -27.81 -0.90 1.71
C ASP A 280 -27.67 0.25 2.73
N TYR A 281 -27.42 1.47 2.26
CA TYR A 281 -27.21 2.61 3.16
C TYR A 281 -28.50 3.26 3.66
N GLU A 282 -29.66 2.93 3.06
CA GLU A 282 -30.97 3.39 3.54
C GLU A 282 -31.45 2.51 4.71
N THR A 283 -31.28 1.19 4.58
CA THR A 283 -31.80 0.22 5.57
C THR A 283 -30.73 -0.37 6.49
N LEU A 284 -29.44 -0.22 6.15
CA LEU A 284 -28.31 -0.91 6.76
C LEU A 284 -28.35 -2.43 6.59
N GLU A 285 -29.14 -2.97 5.65
CA GLU A 285 -29.15 -4.39 5.33
C GLU A 285 -27.81 -4.83 4.71
N ARG A 286 -27.38 -6.06 5.05
CA ARG A 286 -26.16 -6.70 4.52
C ARG A 286 -26.53 -7.87 3.63
N THR A 287 -26.06 -7.85 2.39
CA THR A 287 -26.27 -8.95 1.43
C THR A 287 -24.93 -9.49 0.94
N PRO A 288 -24.53 -10.72 1.28
CA PRO A 288 -23.28 -11.31 0.80
C PRO A 288 -23.24 -11.35 -0.74
N LYS A 289 -22.12 -10.90 -1.33
CA LYS A 289 -21.86 -10.99 -2.77
C LYS A 289 -21.24 -12.36 -3.11
N ASN A 290 -21.16 -12.71 -4.39
CA ASN A 290 -20.55 -13.97 -4.84
C ASN A 290 -19.12 -14.13 -4.34
N SER A 291 -18.34 -13.04 -4.31
CA SER A 291 -16.95 -13.06 -3.82
C SER A 291 -16.80 -13.49 -2.37
N ALA A 292 -17.76 -13.20 -1.48
CA ALA A 292 -17.73 -13.65 -0.09
C ALA A 292 -17.81 -15.18 0.02
N LEU A 293 -18.63 -15.81 -0.82
CA LEU A 293 -18.78 -17.26 -0.87
C LEU A 293 -17.58 -17.91 -1.56
N LEU A 294 -17.09 -17.30 -2.64
CA LEU A 294 -15.95 -17.81 -3.39
C LEU A 294 -14.66 -17.84 -2.55
N LEU A 295 -14.36 -16.77 -1.80
CA LEU A 295 -13.14 -16.71 -0.98
C LEU A 295 -13.05 -17.88 0.00
N LYS A 296 -14.18 -18.29 0.59
CA LYS A 296 -14.26 -19.47 1.47
C LYS A 296 -13.82 -20.75 0.74
N ASP A 297 -14.33 -20.98 -0.46
CA ASP A 297 -14.06 -22.19 -1.25
C ASP A 297 -12.63 -22.18 -1.82
N MET A 298 -12.14 -21.02 -2.25
CA MET A 298 -10.79 -20.84 -2.75
C MET A 298 -9.73 -21.16 -1.69
N VAL A 299 -9.91 -20.66 -0.46
CA VAL A 299 -8.99 -20.94 0.64
C VAL A 299 -8.99 -22.44 0.96
N LYS A 300 -10.17 -23.08 0.95
CA LYS A 300 -10.29 -24.53 1.21
C LYS A 300 -9.56 -25.35 0.14
N THR A 301 -9.82 -25.08 -1.13
CA THR A 301 -9.25 -25.83 -2.26
C THR A 301 -7.73 -25.66 -2.35
N ARG A 302 -7.23 -24.42 -2.21
CA ARG A 302 -5.78 -24.13 -2.33
C ARG A 302 -4.96 -24.69 -1.17
N ARG A 303 -5.54 -24.87 0.02
CA ARG A 303 -4.89 -25.57 1.14
C ARG A 303 -4.78 -27.07 0.90
N GLN A 304 -5.78 -27.68 0.27
CA GLN A 304 -5.77 -29.12 -0.02
C GLN A 304 -4.71 -29.48 -1.08
N ALA A 305 -4.46 -28.60 -2.06
CA ALA A 305 -3.43 -28.78 -3.09
C ALA A 305 -1.97 -28.54 -2.63
N VAL A 306 -1.73 -28.42 -1.31
CA VAL A 306 -0.40 -28.33 -0.69
C VAL A 306 0.01 -29.68 -0.06
N HIS A 307 -0.93 -30.62 0.05
CA HIS A 307 -0.71 -31.99 0.52
C HIS A 307 -0.76 -32.97 -0.66
#